data_AF-A0A530GUE9-F1
#
_entry.id   AF-A0A530GUE9-F1
#
_cell.length_a   1.000
_cell.length_b   1.000
_cell.length_c   1.000
_cell.angle_alpha   90.00
_cell.angle_beta   90.00
_cell.angle_gamma   90.00
#
_symmetry.space_group_name_H-M   'P 1'
#
loop_
_entity.id
_entity.type
_entity.pdbx_description
1 polymer ?
#
loop_
_entity_poly.entity_id
_entity_poly.type
_entity_poly.pdbx_seq_one_letter_code
_entity_poly.pdbx_strand_id
1 'polypeptide(L)' 'MIYEMRIYDCLPGRLPALLKRFSDQTLAIWE' A
#
# COMPACT_ATOMS: atom_id res chain seq x y z
N MET A 1 11.62 20.29 2.18
CA MET A 1 11.23 18.87 2.34
C MET A 1 9.85 18.71 1.71
N ILE A 2 9.66 17.76 0.79
CA ILE A 2 8.36 17.53 0.14
C ILE A 2 7.84 16.17 0.59
N TYR A 3 6.54 16.09 0.88
CA TYR A 3 5.86 14.88 1.33
C TYR A 3 4.68 14.57 0.42
N GLU A 4 4.45 13.29 0.14
CA GLU A 4 3.31 12.80 -0.62
C GLU A 4 2.34 12.04 0.31
N MET A 5 1.05 12.40 0.27
CA MET A 5 -0.01 11.70 0.99
C MET A 5 -0.84 10.87 0.01
N ARG A 6 -0.99 9.57 0.30
CA ARG A 6 -1.74 8.63 -0.54
C ARG A 6 -2.85 7.99 0.31
N ILE A 7 -4.10 8.13 -0.14
CA ILE A 7 -5.28 7.56 0.52
C ILE A 7 -5.88 6.54 -0.44
N TYR A 8 -6.12 5.32 0.05
CA TYR A 8 -6.69 4.23 -0.74
C TYR A 8 -7.93 3.68 -0.04
N ASP A 9 -9.02 3.61 -0.79
CA ASP A 9 -10.21 2.88 -0.37
C ASP A 9 -10.11 1.42 -0.81
N CYS A 10 -10.51 0.52 0.07
CA CYS A 10 -10.61 -0.90 -0.25
C CYS A 10 -11.95 -1.46 0.19
N LEU A 11 -12.37 -2.55 -0.45
CA LEU A 11 -13.61 -3.24 -0.09
C LEU A 11 -13.53 -3.74 1.37
N PRO A 12 -14.66 -3.82 2.08
CA PRO A 12 -14.71 -4.33 3.45
C PRO A 12 -13.98 -5.67 3.61
N GLY A 13 -13.15 -5.78 4.66
CA GLY A 13 -12.37 -6.98 4.96
C GLY A 13 -11.13 -7.21 4.10
N ARG A 14 -10.85 -6.38 3.08
CA ARG A 14 -9.67 -6.54 2.21
C ARG A 14 -8.39 -5.87 2.72
N LEU A 15 -8.48 -5.04 3.76
CA LEU A 15 -7.33 -4.31 4.31
C LEU A 15 -6.13 -5.23 4.64
N PRO A 16 -6.28 -6.39 5.31
CA PRO A 16 -5.14 -7.26 5.60
C PRO A 16 -4.42 -7.79 4.36
N ALA A 17 -5.19 -8.17 3.31
CA ALA A 17 -4.62 -8.64 2.06
C ALA A 17 -3.90 -7.52 1.28
N LEU A 18 -4.45 -6.30 1.33
CA LEU A 18 -3.84 -5.13 0.71
C LEU A 18 -2.49 -4.78 1.37
N LEU A 19 -2.43 -4.78 2.70
CA LEU A 19 -1.21 -4.53 3.47
C LEU A 19 -0.13 -5.59 3.16
N LYS A 20 -0.52 -6.87 3.09
CA LYS A 20 0.39 -7.96 2.72
C LYS A 20 1.01 -7.74 1.34
N ARG A 21 0.21 -7.36 0.33
CA ARG A 21 0.71 -7.05 -1.01
C ARG A 21 1.73 -5.91 -1.00
N PHE A 22 1.44 -4.83 -0.27
CA PHE A 22 2.35 -3.69 -0.17
C PHE A 22 3.70 -4.11 0.41
N SER A 23 3.70 -4.89 1.49
CA SER A 23 4.93 -5.41 2.10
C SER A 23 5.69 -6.37 1.19
N ASP A 24 5.00 -7.33 0.59
CA ASP A 24 5.64 -8.49 -0.03
C ASP A 24 6.06 -8.26 -1.49
N GLN A 25 5.39 -7.35 -2.20
CA GLN A 25 5.53 -7.23 -3.66
C GLN A 25 5.79 -5.80 -4.12
N THR A 26 5.09 -4.82 -3.54
CA THR A 26 5.05 -3.48 -4.13
C THR A 26 6.24 -2.61 -3.73
N LEU A 27 6.97 -2.92 -2.66
CA LEU A 27 8.12 -2.09 -2.23
C LEU A 27 9.30 -2.13 -3.22
N ALA A 28 9.46 -3.23 -3.95
CA ALA A 28 10.55 -3.38 -4.94
C ALA A 28 10.47 -2.40 -6.12
N ILE A 29 9.35 -1.69 -6.32
CA ILE A 29 9.25 -0.66 -7.38
C ILE A 29 10.00 0.63 -7.03
N TRP A 30 10.48 0.76 -5.79
CA TRP A 30 11.15 1.95 -5.26
C TRP A 30 12.65 1.72 -5.01
N GLU A 31 13.18 0.56 -5.39
CA GLU A 31 14.62 0.27 -5.52
C GLU A 31 15.11 0.69 -6.91
#